data_AF-A0A9P0K147-F1
#
_entry.id   AF-A0A9P0K147-F1
#
_cell.length_a   1.000
_cell.length_b   1.000
_cell.length_c   1.000
_cell.angle_alpha   90.00
_cell.angle_beta   90.00
_cell.angle_gamma   90.00
#
_symmetry.space_group_name_H-M   'P 1'
#
loop_
_entity.id
_entity.type
_entity.pdbx_description
1 polymer ?
#
loop_
_entity_poly.entity_id
_entity_poly.type
_entity_poly.pdbx_seq_one_letter_code
_entity_poly.pdbx_strand_id
1 'polypeptide(L)'
;MLYSQSLTAGATTEDIFNSISNFVEKNDLDWKKLIALCTDGAPAMIGVRSGLAKKPQKLRQTLDSAIRIVNYIKSSALNSRLFTLLCEDLNSDHKVLLFNTEVSWLSKGNMLARLYELEEEGILFLEFKEKHYFLTMFRDHTFQWRLA
;
A
#
# COMPACT_ATOMS: atom_id res chain seq x y z
N MET A 1 -10.92 2.83 14.83
CA MET A 1 -10.44 2.89 16.23
C MET A 1 -9.37 3.96 16.31
N LEU A 2 -9.50 4.92 17.21
CA LEU A 2 -8.49 5.97 17.42
C LEU A 2 -7.71 5.63 18.69
N TYR A 3 -6.38 5.57 18.59
CA TYR A 3 -5.47 5.29 19.72
C TYR A 3 -4.56 6.49 19.97
N SER A 4 -4.42 6.89 21.23
CA SER A 4 -3.53 7.97 21.66
C SER A 4 -2.93 7.63 23.01
N GLN A 5 -1.60 7.72 23.12
CA GLN A 5 -0.84 7.47 24.33
C GLN A 5 0.31 8.46 24.45
N SER A 6 0.54 9.01 25.65
CA SER A 6 1.72 9.81 25.95
C SER A 6 2.97 8.93 26.07
N LEU A 7 4.06 9.34 25.43
CA LEU A 7 5.35 8.67 25.53
C LEU A 7 6.10 9.20 26.77
N THR A 8 6.52 8.31 27.66
CA THR A 8 7.15 8.66 28.94
C THR A 8 8.67 8.59 28.94
N ALA A 9 9.27 7.82 28.02
CA ALA A 9 10.72 7.59 27.95
C ALA A 9 11.46 8.50 26.95
N GLY A 10 10.77 8.94 25.88
CA GLY A 10 11.35 9.73 24.79
C GLY A 10 10.50 9.64 23.52
N ALA A 11 10.89 10.41 22.49
CA ALA A 11 10.26 10.39 21.16
C ALA A 11 11.22 9.79 20.11
N THR A 12 12.05 8.82 20.51
CA THR A 12 12.91 8.11 19.55
C THR A 12 12.09 7.12 18.75
N THR A 13 12.64 6.62 17.63
CA THR A 13 12.00 5.56 16.86
C THR A 13 11.64 4.34 17.71
N GLU A 14 12.54 3.96 18.63
CA GLU A 14 12.38 2.74 19.43
C GLU A 14 11.23 2.90 20.44
N ASP A 15 11.15 4.06 21.09
CA ASP A 15 10.07 4.37 22.03
C ASP A 15 8.71 4.33 21.33
N ILE A 16 8.63 4.95 20.15
CA ILE A 16 7.40 5.00 19.36
C ILE A 16 7.02 3.60 18.84
N PHE A 17 7.98 2.83 18.32
CA PHE A 17 7.73 1.48 17.85
C PHE A 17 7.23 0.57 18.97
N ASN A 18 7.87 0.61 20.14
CA ASN A 18 7.47 -0.22 21.27
C ASN A 18 6.07 0.16 21.79
N SER A 19 5.72 1.45 21.83
CA SER A 19 4.36 1.88 22.17
C SER A 19 3.32 1.31 21.19
N ILE A 20 3.59 1.36 19.88
CA ILE A 20 2.70 0.79 18.87
C ILE A 20 2.64 -0.74 18.98
N SER A 21 3.77 -1.43 19.14
CA SER A 21 3.81 -2.89 19.32
C SER A 21 3.00 -3.35 20.51
N ASN A 22 3.19 -2.69 21.66
CA ASN A 22 2.41 -2.99 22.86
C ASN A 22 0.91 -2.78 22.62
N PHE A 23 0.52 -1.74 21.88
CA PHE A 23 -0.87 -1.52 21.51
C PHE A 23 -1.41 -2.62 20.61
N VAL A 24 -0.67 -2.99 19.55
CA VAL A 24 -1.06 -4.03 18.60
C VAL A 24 -1.24 -5.37 19.32
N GLU A 25 -0.27 -5.77 20.13
CA GLU A 25 -0.30 -7.02 20.91
C GLU A 25 -1.42 -7.02 21.95
N LYS A 26 -1.58 -5.94 22.72
CA LYS A 26 -2.62 -5.83 23.75
C LYS A 26 -4.03 -5.93 23.18
N ASN A 27 -4.23 -5.53 21.93
CA ASN A 27 -5.53 -5.56 21.27
C ASN A 27 -5.70 -6.77 20.33
N ASP A 28 -4.79 -7.75 20.39
CA ASP A 28 -4.79 -8.94 19.52
C ASP A 28 -4.92 -8.58 18.03
N LEU A 29 -4.26 -7.48 17.64
CA LEU A 29 -4.22 -7.01 16.27
C LEU A 29 -3.06 -7.69 15.55
N ASP A 30 -3.31 -8.16 14.34
CA ASP A 30 -2.26 -8.71 13.49
C ASP A 30 -1.56 -7.58 12.73
N TRP A 31 -0.25 -7.45 12.89
CA TRP A 31 0.59 -6.54 12.11
C TRP A 31 0.42 -6.71 10.59
N LYS A 32 0.01 -7.90 10.11
CA LYS A 32 -0.32 -8.16 8.70
C LYS A 32 -1.52 -7.34 8.22
N LYS A 33 -2.38 -6.87 9.12
CA LYS A 33 -3.52 -6.00 8.79
C LYS A 33 -3.15 -4.51 8.75
N LEU A 34 -1.90 -4.14 9.01
CA LEU A 34 -1.43 -2.76 8.90
C LEU A 34 -1.23 -2.39 7.41
N ILE A 35 -2.18 -1.65 6.86
CA ILE A 35 -2.19 -1.28 5.43
C ILE A 35 -1.52 0.09 5.18
N ALA A 36 -1.41 0.93 6.21
CA ALA A 36 -0.88 2.28 6.06
C ALA A 36 -0.29 2.84 7.35
N LEU A 37 0.74 3.68 7.20
CA LEU A 37 1.34 4.46 8.29
C LEU A 37 1.55 5.91 7.81
N CYS A 38 0.74 6.84 8.34
CA CYS A 38 0.93 8.27 8.13
C CYS A 38 1.77 8.84 9.27
N THR A 39 2.92 9.43 8.95
CA THR A 39 3.78 10.08 9.93
C THR A 39 4.01 11.53 9.52
N ASP A 40 4.17 12.44 10.47
CA ASP A 40 4.36 13.88 10.27
C ASP A 40 5.74 14.28 9.71
N GLY A 41 6.60 13.32 9.38
CA GLY A 41 7.92 13.60 8.80
C GLY A 41 9.00 13.93 9.85
N ALA A 42 8.72 13.77 11.15
CA ALA A 42 9.75 13.93 12.16
C ALA A 42 10.93 12.93 11.94
N PRO A 43 12.19 13.29 12.28
CA PRO A 43 13.34 12.43 12.06
C PRO A 43 13.23 11.01 12.66
N ALA A 44 12.57 10.87 13.81
CA ALA A 44 12.26 9.57 14.42
C ALA A 44 11.32 8.69 13.56
N MET A 45 10.50 9.32 12.71
CA MET A 45 9.50 8.64 11.89
C MET A 45 10.02 8.29 10.51
N ILE A 46 10.72 9.22 9.84
CA ILE A 46 11.18 9.07 8.44
C ILE A 46 12.69 8.87 8.30
N GLY A 47 13.43 8.81 9.41
CA GLY A 47 14.89 8.71 9.42
C GLY A 47 15.45 7.70 8.42
N VAL A 48 16.43 8.16 7.62
CA VAL A 48 16.98 7.38 6.50
C VAL A 48 17.64 6.08 6.96
N ARG A 49 18.12 5.98 8.21
CA ARG A 49 18.73 4.74 8.73
C ARG A 49 17.82 3.98 9.69
N SER A 50 16.95 4.67 10.41
CA SER A 50 16.24 4.11 11.56
C SER A 50 14.86 4.75 11.79
N GLY A 51 14.19 5.30 10.79
CA GLY A 51 12.83 5.83 10.94
C GLY A 51 11.79 4.73 11.16
N LEU A 52 10.73 5.02 11.92
CA LEU A 52 9.63 4.09 12.21
C LEU A 52 9.03 3.50 10.93
N ALA A 53 8.89 4.30 9.87
CA ALA A 53 8.37 3.87 8.58
C ALA A 53 9.18 2.74 7.92
N LYS A 54 10.40 2.46 8.39
CA LYS A 54 11.23 1.36 7.91
C LYS A 54 11.04 0.04 8.66
N LYS A 55 10.45 0.06 9.85
CA LYS A 55 10.27 -1.14 10.68
C LYS A 55 9.21 -2.12 10.14
N PRO A 56 8.04 -1.70 9.63
CA PRO A 56 7.08 -2.63 9.03
C PRO A 56 7.54 -3.04 7.62
N GLN A 57 8.44 -4.02 7.55
CA GLN A 57 9.08 -4.49 6.31
C GLN A 57 8.06 -5.01 5.29
N LYS A 58 6.99 -5.68 5.75
CA LYS A 58 5.92 -6.21 4.88
C LYS A 58 5.12 -5.10 4.21
N LEU A 59 4.74 -4.03 4.94
CA LEU A 59 4.02 -2.88 4.38
C LEU A 59 4.80 -2.24 3.23
N ARG A 60 6.12 -2.07 3.42
CA ARG A 60 7.00 -1.51 2.38
C ARG A 60 7.05 -2.40 1.15
N GLN A 61 7.20 -3.71 1.32
CA GLN A 61 7.21 -4.66 0.20
C GLN A 61 5.88 -4.61 -0.57
N THR A 62 4.76 -4.68 0.14
CA THR A 62 3.40 -4.56 -0.40
C THR A 62 3.21 -3.27 -1.21
N LEU A 63 3.68 -2.14 -0.69
CA LEU A 63 3.59 -0.86 -1.38
C LEU A 63 4.49 -0.82 -2.61
N ASP A 64 5.74 -1.27 -2.51
CA ASP A 64 6.68 -1.33 -3.64
C ASP A 64 6.13 -2.22 -4.77
N SER A 65 5.48 -3.32 -4.40
CA SER A 65 4.77 -4.22 -5.30
C SER A 65 3.64 -3.51 -6.06
N ALA A 66 2.73 -2.85 -5.34
CA ALA A 66 1.63 -2.10 -5.96
C ALA A 66 2.13 -0.99 -6.89
N ILE A 67 3.17 -0.27 -6.48
CA ILE A 67 3.80 0.77 -7.29
C ILE A 67 4.32 0.19 -8.61
N ARG A 68 4.99 -0.97 -8.57
CA ARG A 68 5.51 -1.64 -9.78
C ARG A 68 4.39 -2.03 -10.74
N ILE A 69 3.26 -2.50 -10.23
CA ILE A 69 2.10 -2.88 -11.05
C ILE A 69 1.49 -1.66 -11.73
N VAL A 70 1.20 -0.62 -10.95
CA VAL A 70 0.67 0.64 -11.49
C VAL A 70 1.63 1.25 -12.51
N ASN A 71 2.93 1.29 -12.21
CA ASN A 71 3.93 1.77 -13.15
C ASN A 71 3.99 0.92 -14.42
N TYR A 72 3.87 -0.40 -14.33
CA TYR A 72 3.84 -1.26 -15.50
C TYR A 72 2.64 -0.97 -16.40
N ILE A 73 1.43 -0.91 -15.83
CA ILE A 73 0.20 -0.61 -16.57
C ILE A 73 0.30 0.77 -17.24
N LYS A 74 0.85 1.75 -16.52
CA LYS A 74 0.95 3.13 -17.00
C LYS A 74 2.21 3.44 -17.81
N SER A 75 3.15 2.50 -17.92
CA SER A 75 4.45 2.69 -18.60
C SER A 75 4.34 2.94 -20.11
N SER A 76 3.21 2.56 -20.71
CA SER A 76 2.94 2.82 -22.12
C SER A 76 1.52 3.29 -22.35
N ALA A 77 1.34 4.14 -23.36
CA ALA A 77 0.03 4.61 -23.80
C ALA A 77 -0.87 3.45 -24.22
N LEU A 78 -0.31 2.41 -24.85
CA LEU A 78 -1.06 1.21 -25.24
C LEU A 78 -1.59 0.45 -24.01
N ASN A 79 -0.73 0.15 -23.03
CA ASN A 79 -1.17 -0.55 -21.82
C ASN A 79 -2.24 0.27 -21.06
N SER A 80 -2.06 1.58 -20.96
CA SER A 80 -3.04 2.47 -20.33
C SER A 80 -4.39 2.42 -21.04
N ARG A 81 -4.40 2.47 -22.37
CA ARG A 81 -5.62 2.37 -23.18
C ARG A 81 -6.30 1.01 -23.06
N LEU A 82 -5.53 -0.07 -23.16
CA LEU A 82 -6.05 -1.44 -23.01
C LEU A 82 -6.65 -1.66 -21.62
N PHE A 83 -6.00 -1.15 -20.58
CA PHE A 83 -6.54 -1.23 -19.22
C PHE A 83 -7.82 -0.40 -19.08
N THR A 84 -7.89 0.78 -19.69
CA THR A 84 -9.10 1.63 -19.70
C THR A 84 -10.27 0.90 -20.37
N LEU A 85 -10.04 0.30 -21.54
CA LEU A 85 -11.04 -0.49 -22.25
C LEU A 85 -11.51 -1.68 -21.42
N LEU A 86 -10.60 -2.38 -20.75
CA LEU A 86 -10.96 -3.48 -19.86
C LEU A 86 -11.86 -3.00 -18.70
N CYS A 87 -11.55 -1.84 -18.10
CA CYS A 87 -12.41 -1.24 -17.08
C CYS A 87 -13.78 -0.82 -17.64
N GLU A 88 -13.85 -0.42 -18.91
CA GLU A 88 -15.12 -0.12 -19.59
C GLU A 88 -15.96 -1.39 -19.79
N ASP A 89 -15.34 -2.45 -20.29
CA ASP A 89 -15.97 -3.75 -20.56
C ASP A 89 -16.49 -4.43 -19.28
N LEU A 90 -15.76 -4.32 -18.17
CA LEU A 90 -16.20 -4.82 -16.86
C LEU A 90 -17.14 -3.85 -16.13
N ASN A 91 -17.47 -2.72 -16.74
CA ASN A 91 -18.35 -1.70 -16.19
C ASN A 91 -17.90 -1.17 -14.81
N SER A 92 -16.59 -1.05 -14.60
CA SER A 92 -15.98 -0.60 -13.33
C SER A 92 -16.28 0.88 -13.05
N ASP A 93 -16.39 1.26 -11.78
CA ASP A 93 -16.62 2.66 -11.38
C ASP A 93 -15.46 3.59 -11.75
N HIS A 94 -14.26 3.03 -11.89
CA HIS A 94 -13.07 3.76 -12.30
C HIS A 94 -12.47 3.19 -13.56
N LYS A 95 -12.07 4.07 -14.49
CA LYS A 95 -11.50 3.65 -15.78
C LYS A 95 -9.99 3.77 -15.84
N VAL A 96 -9.38 4.41 -14.84
CA VAL A 96 -7.94 4.71 -14.82
C VAL A 96 -7.34 4.56 -13.42
N LEU A 97 -6.12 4.01 -13.39
CA LEU A 97 -5.26 3.98 -12.21
C LEU A 97 -4.62 5.36 -11.96
N LEU A 98 -4.46 5.72 -10.68
CA LEU A 98 -3.76 6.93 -10.27
C LEU A 98 -2.24 6.69 -10.24
N PHE A 99 -1.45 7.67 -10.69
CA PHE A 99 0.00 7.66 -10.41
C PHE A 99 0.23 8.02 -8.93
N ASN A 100 1.28 7.47 -8.33
CA ASN A 100 1.78 8.01 -7.08
C ASN A 100 2.81 9.12 -7.34
N THR A 101 2.72 10.21 -6.59
CA THR A 101 3.81 11.19 -6.51
C THR A 101 4.61 10.91 -5.24
N GLU A 102 5.92 11.10 -5.26
CA GLU A 102 6.79 10.75 -4.13
C GLU A 102 6.58 11.62 -2.87
N VAL A 103 5.79 12.69 -2.99
CA VAL A 103 5.68 13.76 -2.00
C VAL A 103 4.66 13.54 -0.89
N SER A 104 3.79 12.52 -0.94
CA SER A 104 2.85 12.26 0.16
C SER A 104 2.33 10.82 0.22
N TRP A 105 2.24 10.27 1.44
CA TRP A 105 1.52 9.01 1.69
C TRP A 105 0.07 9.08 1.21
N LEU A 106 -0.56 10.26 1.21
CA LEU A 106 -1.91 10.43 0.69
C LEU A 106 -2.02 10.02 -0.80
N SER A 107 -1.02 10.38 -1.61
CA SER A 107 -0.99 9.99 -3.03
C SER A 107 -0.78 8.49 -3.19
N LYS A 108 0.07 7.88 -2.34
CA LYS A 108 0.27 6.42 -2.33
C LYS A 108 -0.99 5.69 -1.84
N GLY A 109 -1.67 6.21 -0.83
CA GLY A 109 -2.94 5.68 -0.32
C GLY A 109 -4.06 5.74 -1.35
N ASN A 110 -4.23 6.86 -2.07
CA ASN A 110 -5.22 6.98 -3.14
C ASN A 110 -4.91 6.03 -4.31
N MET A 111 -3.63 5.89 -4.68
CA MET A 111 -3.21 4.93 -5.70
C MET A 111 -3.52 3.49 -5.28
N LEU A 112 -3.24 3.12 -4.03
CA LEU A 112 -3.55 1.81 -3.49
C LEU A 112 -5.06 1.54 -3.46
N ALA A 113 -5.85 2.50 -2.96
CA ALA A 113 -7.31 2.41 -2.94
C ALA A 113 -7.86 2.19 -4.36
N ARG A 114 -7.36 2.95 -5.34
CA ARG A 114 -7.77 2.79 -6.74
C ARG A 114 -7.37 1.44 -7.33
N LEU A 115 -6.18 0.95 -7.02
CA LEU A 115 -5.72 -0.36 -7.47
C LEU A 115 -6.56 -1.49 -6.86
N TYR A 116 -7.05 -1.29 -5.63
CA TYR A 116 -7.96 -2.20 -4.95
C TYR A 116 -9.37 -2.19 -5.55
N GLU A 117 -9.93 -1.01 -5.82
CA GLU A 117 -11.22 -0.87 -6.52
C GLU A 117 -11.19 -1.50 -7.92
N LEU A 118 -10.00 -1.65 -8.50
CA LEU A 118 -9.77 -2.24 -9.82
C LEU A 118 -8.99 -3.56 -9.77
N GLU A 119 -9.20 -4.33 -8.70
CA GLU A 119 -8.48 -5.59 -8.46
C GLU A 119 -8.73 -6.60 -9.60
N GLU A 120 -10.00 -6.77 -10.00
CA GLU A 120 -10.40 -7.75 -11.01
C GLU A 120 -9.81 -7.42 -12.39
N GLU A 121 -9.90 -6.16 -12.79
CA GLU A 121 -9.31 -5.61 -14.02
C GLU A 121 -7.79 -5.75 -13.99
N GLY A 122 -7.17 -5.45 -12.84
CA GLY A 122 -5.74 -5.61 -12.61
C GLY A 122 -5.27 -7.04 -12.85
N ILE A 123 -5.98 -8.02 -12.28
CA ILE A 123 -5.69 -9.45 -12.45
C ILE A 123 -5.84 -9.87 -13.91
N LEU A 124 -7.00 -9.59 -14.51
CA LEU A 124 -7.29 -9.98 -15.89
C LEU A 124 -6.29 -9.35 -16.87
N PHE A 125 -5.94 -8.08 -16.67
CA PHE A 125 -4.93 -7.41 -17.49
C PHE A 125 -3.57 -8.08 -17.37
N LEU A 126 -3.13 -8.42 -16.16
CA LEU A 126 -1.84 -9.06 -15.93
C LEU A 126 -1.80 -10.51 -16.46
N GLU A 127 -2.93 -11.23 -16.43
CA GLU A 127 -3.08 -12.55 -17.07
C GLU A 127 -2.95 -12.44 -18.59
N PHE A 128 -3.69 -11.51 -19.19
CA PHE A 128 -3.61 -11.25 -20.63
C PHE A 128 -2.20 -10.87 -21.10
N LYS A 129 -1.42 -10.20 -20.25
CA LYS A 129 -0.03 -9.79 -20.55
C LYS A 129 1.03 -10.81 -20.10
N GLU A 130 0.60 -11.98 -19.62
CA GLU A 130 1.45 -13.08 -19.15
C GLU A 130 2.45 -12.64 -18.07
N LYS A 131 2.03 -11.72 -17.19
CA LYS A 131 2.86 -11.18 -16.11
C LYS A 131 2.72 -11.99 -14.83
N HIS A 132 3.12 -13.26 -14.89
CA HIS A 132 3.02 -14.22 -13.78
C HIS A 132 3.66 -13.74 -12.47
N TYR A 133 4.78 -13.02 -12.53
CA TYR A 133 5.41 -12.45 -11.33
C TYR A 133 4.51 -11.42 -10.62
N PHE A 134 3.80 -10.57 -11.38
CA PHE A 134 2.88 -9.60 -10.79
C PHE A 134 1.60 -10.29 -10.31
N LEU A 135 1.12 -11.33 -11.01
CA LEU A 135 -0.05 -12.10 -10.60
C LEU A 135 0.14 -12.83 -9.29
N THR A 136 1.28 -13.51 -9.08
CA THR A 136 1.57 -14.19 -7.82
C THR A 136 1.66 -13.21 -6.66
N MET A 137 2.18 -12.02 -6.92
CA MET A 137 2.28 -10.92 -5.97
C MET A 137 0.92 -10.27 -5.65
N PHE A 138 0.02 -10.20 -6.63
CA PHE A 138 -1.33 -9.67 -6.48
C PHE A 138 -2.27 -10.66 -5.77
N ARG A 139 -2.07 -11.97 -6.01
CA ARG A 139 -2.87 -13.07 -5.44
C ARG A 139 -2.37 -13.61 -4.09
N ASP A 140 -1.18 -13.22 -3.63
CA ASP A 140 -0.66 -13.68 -2.33
C ASP A 140 -1.59 -13.22 -1.19
N HIS A 141 -2.27 -14.20 -0.56
CA HIS A 141 -3.27 -14.03 0.51
C HIS A 141 -2.77 -13.33 1.80
N THR A 142 -1.51 -12.87 1.84
CA THR A 142 -1.09 -11.88 2.85
C THR A 142 -1.62 -10.46 2.56
N PHE A 143 -2.24 -10.25 1.40
CA PHE A 143 -3.09 -9.11 1.06
C PHE A 143 -4.56 -9.35 1.43
N GLN A 144 -4.86 -9.49 2.73
CA GLN A 144 -6.24 -9.29 3.19
C GLN A 144 -6.54 -7.79 3.15
N TRP A 145 -6.88 -7.27 1.97
CA TRP A 145 -7.41 -5.94 1.76
C TRP A 145 -8.79 -5.80 2.39
N ARG A 146 -8.86 -5.71 3.72
CA ARG A 146 -10.10 -5.36 4.43
C ARG A 146 -10.01 -3.92 4.92
N LEU A 147 -10.31 -3.01 4.00
CA LEU A 147 -10.92 -1.71 4.29
C LEU A 147 -11.94 -1.41 3.18
N ALA A 148 -13.04 -2.15 3.23
CA ALA A 148 -14.37 -1.54 3.18
C ALA A 148 -14.98 -1.72 4.57
#